data_AF-A0A1W9I301-F1
#
_entry.id   AF-A0A1W9I301-F1
#
_cell.length_a   1.000
_cell.length_b   1.000
_cell.length_c   1.000
_cell.angle_alpha   90.00
_cell.angle_beta   90.00
_cell.angle_gamma   90.00
#
_symmetry.space_group_name_H-M   'P 1'
#
loop_
_entity.id
_entity.type
_entity.pdbx_description
1 polymer ?
#
loop_
_entity_poly.entity_id
_entity_poly.type
_entity_poly.pdbx_seq_one_letter_code
_entity_poly.pdbx_strand_id
1 'polypeptide(L)'
;MALGKFLFAAVTLAALPMIDAPAAQARDYPFCLVGRDFAGFGECLYNSYAQCQASASGREAQCAANPYLGYFDRKAGLPEPAGRRVYR
;
A
#
# COMPACT_ATOMS: atom_id res chain seq x y z
N MET A 1 21.10 -20.22 -57.04
CA MET A 1 19.91 -20.00 -56.19
C MET A 1 19.73 -21.30 -55.40
N ALA A 2 19.87 -21.42 -54.08
CA ALA A 2 19.34 -20.62 -52.97
C ALA A 2 20.49 -20.17 -52.04
N LEU A 3 20.62 -18.89 -51.65
CA LEU A 3 19.74 -18.11 -50.76
C LEU A 3 19.51 -18.76 -49.37
N GLY A 4 20.58 -19.26 -48.74
CA GLY A 4 20.62 -19.60 -47.32
C GLY A 4 21.32 -18.52 -46.47
N LYS A 5 21.18 -17.25 -46.83
CA LYS A 5 21.44 -16.10 -45.94
C LYS A 5 20.06 -15.79 -45.36
N PHE A 6 19.78 -15.73 -44.07
CA PHE A 6 20.51 -15.04 -43.02
C PHE A 6 20.09 -15.66 -41.68
N LEU A 7 21.08 -16.00 -40.85
CA LEU A 7 20.87 -16.24 -39.43
C LEU A 7 20.45 -14.90 -38.79
N PHE A 8 19.16 -14.65 -38.65
CA PHE A 8 18.66 -13.48 -37.92
C PHE A 8 18.75 -13.76 -36.41
N ALA A 9 19.94 -13.54 -35.84
CA ALA A 9 20.10 -13.36 -34.41
C ALA A 9 19.61 -11.95 -34.04
N ALA A 10 18.31 -11.80 -33.80
CA ALA A 10 17.74 -10.55 -33.31
C ALA A 10 18.02 -10.42 -31.80
N VAL A 11 19.12 -9.75 -31.43
CA VAL A 11 19.38 -9.34 -30.05
C VAL A 11 18.49 -8.13 -29.76
N THR A 12 17.40 -8.33 -29.03
CA THR A 12 16.58 -7.23 -28.51
C THR A 12 17.18 -6.73 -27.19
N LEU A 13 17.79 -5.55 -27.22
CA LEU A 13 18.14 -4.82 -26.00
C LEU A 13 16.85 -4.26 -25.42
N ALA A 14 16.27 -4.96 -24.44
CA ALA A 14 15.17 -4.43 -23.65
C ALA A 14 15.71 -3.31 -22.75
N ALA A 15 15.36 -2.06 -23.06
CA ALA A 15 15.56 -0.95 -22.15
C ALA A 15 14.67 -1.17 -20.92
N LEU A 16 15.28 -1.37 -19.75
CA LEU A 16 14.53 -1.43 -18.50
C LEU A 16 14.09 0.00 -18.12
N PRO A 17 12.78 0.27 -17.97
CA PRO A 17 12.36 1.54 -17.40
C PRO A 17 12.84 1.60 -15.94
N MET A 18 13.56 2.68 -15.61
CA MET A 18 13.86 3.00 -14.21
C MET A 18 12.54 3.34 -13.52
N ILE A 19 12.13 2.50 -12.57
CA ILE A 19 10.88 2.67 -11.84
C ILE A 19 11.12 3.74 -10.78
N ASP A 20 10.69 4.97 -11.06
CA ASP A 20 10.68 6.05 -10.07
C ASP A 20 9.54 5.77 -9.08
N ALA A 21 9.87 5.33 -7.87
CA ALA A 21 8.89 5.06 -6.84
C ALA A 21 8.50 6.39 -6.16
N PRO A 22 7.20 6.77 -6.13
CA PRO A 22 6.80 7.99 -5.46
C PRO A 22 7.14 7.90 -3.96
N ALA A 23 7.53 9.04 -3.38
CA ALA A 23 7.75 9.14 -1.93
C ALA A 23 6.49 8.66 -1.19
N ALA A 24 6.69 7.83 -0.15
CA ALA A 24 5.60 7.24 0.62
C ALA A 24 4.70 8.34 1.22
N GLN A 25 3.50 8.50 0.66
CA GLN A 25 2.48 9.40 1.18
C GLN A 25 1.70 8.67 2.27
N ALA A 26 1.57 9.28 3.45
CA ALA A 26 0.65 8.80 4.46
C ALA A 26 -0.78 8.90 3.90
N ARG A 27 -1.45 7.76 3.71
CA ARG A 27 -2.79 7.67 3.17
C ARG A 27 -3.71 7.09 4.23
N ASP A 28 -4.84 7.73 4.45
CA ASP A 28 -5.89 7.23 5.33
C ASP A 28 -6.68 6.14 4.60
N TYR A 29 -6.36 4.88 4.88
CA TYR A 29 -7.08 3.72 4.37
C TYR A 29 -8.18 3.31 5.35
N PRO A 30 -9.47 3.52 5.05
CA PRO A 30 -10.56 3.28 6.01
C PRO A 30 -10.84 1.83 6.34
N PHE A 31 -10.30 0.87 5.58
CA PHE A 31 -10.56 -0.55 5.81
C PHE A 31 -9.27 -1.36 5.93
N CYS A 32 -9.28 -2.30 6.87
CA CYS A 32 -8.18 -3.23 7.13
C CYS A 32 -8.63 -4.67 6.90
N LEU A 33 -7.75 -5.46 6.30
CA LEU A 33 -7.90 -6.90 6.20
C LEU A 33 -7.28 -7.55 7.45
N VAL A 34 -8.11 -8.21 8.24
CA VAL A 34 -7.74 -8.85 9.51
C VAL A 34 -8.01 -10.34 9.44
N GLY A 35 -7.21 -11.15 10.11
CA GLY A 35 -7.33 -12.59 10.07
C GLY A 35 -6.22 -13.24 10.87
N ARG A 36 -6.18 -14.57 10.87
CA ARG A 36 -5.19 -15.33 11.64
C ARG A 36 -3.75 -15.09 11.17
N ASP A 37 -3.60 -14.77 9.88
CA ASP A 37 -2.30 -14.58 9.24
C ASP A 37 -1.75 -13.14 9.35
N PHE A 38 -2.49 -12.23 10.00
CA PHE A 38 -2.11 -10.82 10.06
C PHE A 38 -1.76 -10.40 11.48
N ALA A 39 -0.66 -9.66 11.62
CA ALA A 39 -0.25 -9.11 12.90
C ALA A 39 -1.09 -7.87 13.29
N GLY A 40 -1.31 -7.68 14.59
CA GLY A 40 -1.94 -6.48 15.14
C GLY A 40 -3.34 -6.21 14.58
N PHE A 41 -3.54 -5.01 14.02
CA PHE A 41 -4.82 -4.57 13.45
C PHE A 41 -4.99 -4.94 11.97
N GLY A 42 -4.12 -5.79 11.42
CA GLY A 42 -4.19 -6.24 10.04
C GLY A 42 -3.57 -5.30 9.01
N GLU A 43 -3.89 -5.53 7.75
CA GLU A 43 -3.42 -4.75 6.60
C GLU A 43 -4.41 -3.66 6.22
N CYS A 44 -4.12 -2.43 6.63
CA CYS A 44 -4.95 -1.25 6.34
C CYS A 44 -4.51 -0.56 5.03
N LEU A 45 -4.86 -1.18 3.89
CA LEU A 45 -4.43 -0.73 2.55
C LEU A 45 -5.62 -0.52 1.58
N TYR A 46 -6.85 -0.49 2.11
CA TYR A 46 -8.06 -0.50 1.29
C TYR A 46 -8.87 0.78 1.42
N ASN A 47 -9.22 1.36 0.26
CA ASN A 47 -10.02 2.59 0.18
C ASN A 47 -11.53 2.31 0.27
N SER A 48 -11.95 1.08 -0.02
CA SER A 48 -13.36 0.67 0.06
C SER A 48 -13.50 -0.72 0.67
N TYR A 49 -14.64 -0.94 1.31
CA TYR A 49 -14.97 -2.23 1.91
C TYR A 49 -15.01 -3.35 0.85
N ALA A 50 -15.54 -3.05 -0.34
CA ALA A 50 -15.60 -4.01 -1.45
C ALA A 50 -14.19 -4.43 -1.93
N GLN A 51 -13.24 -3.49 -2.00
CA GLN A 51 -11.86 -3.79 -2.36
C GLN A 51 -11.19 -4.70 -1.31
N CYS A 52 -11.48 -4.45 -0.04
CA CYS A 52 -11.03 -5.31 1.05
C CYS A 52 -11.66 -6.71 0.94
N GLN A 53 -12.98 -6.82 0.72
CA GLN A 53 -13.66 -8.12 0.59
C GLN A 53 -13.14 -8.94 -0.60
N ALA A 54 -12.86 -8.28 -1.71
CA ALA A 54 -12.24 -8.94 -2.86
C ALA A 54 -10.89 -9.57 -2.48
N SER A 55 -10.13 -8.91 -1.59
CA SER A 55 -8.84 -9.42 -1.09
C SER A 55 -8.98 -10.46 0.02
N ALA A 56 -10.08 -10.42 0.78
CA ALA A 56 -10.42 -11.42 1.79
C ALA A 56 -10.87 -12.75 1.18
N SER A 57 -11.38 -12.71 -0.05
CA SER A 57 -11.96 -13.87 -0.72
C SER A 57 -10.94 -15.01 -0.85
N GLY A 58 -11.32 -16.20 -0.36
CA GLY A 58 -10.47 -17.39 -0.37
C GLY A 58 -9.38 -17.43 0.72
N ARG A 59 -9.40 -16.49 1.67
CA ARG A 59 -8.49 -16.43 2.82
C ARG A 59 -9.27 -16.61 4.13
N GLU A 60 -8.61 -17.04 5.20
CA GLU A 60 -9.17 -16.98 6.57
C GLU A 60 -9.09 -15.54 7.12
N ALA A 61 -9.65 -14.59 6.36
CA ALA A 61 -9.56 -13.16 6.59
C ALA A 61 -10.92 -12.48 6.46
N GLN A 62 -11.07 -11.33 7.11
CA GLN A 62 -12.27 -10.51 7.12
C GLN A 62 -11.90 -9.03 7.06
N CYS A 63 -12.87 -8.20 6.71
CA CYS A 63 -12.68 -6.76 6.60
C CYS A 63 -13.26 -6.02 7.80
N ALA A 64 -12.46 -5.14 8.38
CA ALA A 64 -12.83 -4.29 9.51
C ALA A 64 -12.52 -2.82 9.21
N ALA A 65 -13.18 -1.91 9.93
CA ALA A 65 -12.87 -0.48 9.87
C ALA A 65 -11.47 -0.23 10.46
N ASN A 66 -10.74 0.72 9.88
CA ASN A 66 -9.40 1.07 10.35
C ASN A 66 -9.47 1.78 11.71
N PRO A 67 -8.95 1.17 12.80
CA PRO A 67 -9.02 1.74 14.14
C PRO A 67 -8.13 2.98 14.31
N TYR A 68 -7.13 3.17 13.44
CA TYR A 68 -6.23 4.31 13.51
C TYR A 68 -6.94 5.62 13.15
N LEU A 69 -7.90 5.60 12.24
CA LEU A 69 -8.61 6.82 11.83
C LEU A 69 -9.37 7.43 13.01
N GLY A 70 -10.17 6.63 13.72
CA GLY A 70 -10.86 7.09 14.93
C GLY A 70 -9.95 7.36 16.14
N TYR A 71 -8.70 6.88 16.13
CA TYR A 71 -7.69 7.28 17.12
C TYR A 71 -7.11 8.66 16.80
N PHE A 72 -6.81 8.96 15.53
CA PHE A 72 -6.31 10.26 15.10
C PHE A 72 -7.39 11.35 15.14
N ASP A 73 -8.64 11.04 14.84
CA ASP A 73 -9.76 11.99 15.00
C ASP A 73 -9.89 12.49 16.45
N ARG A 74 -9.77 11.57 17.42
CA ARG A 74 -9.77 11.92 18.86
C ARG A 74 -8.54 12.74 19.25
N LYS A 75 -7.39 12.50 18.62
CA LYS A 75 -6.16 13.28 18.85
C LYS A 75 -6.21 14.66 18.18
N ALA A 76 -6.88 14.81 17.04
CA ALA A 76 -7.04 16.07 16.32
C ALA A 76 -7.90 17.08 17.09
N GLY A 77 -8.79 16.60 17.96
CA GLY A 77 -9.55 17.44 18.90
C GLY A 77 -8.82 17.80 20.20
N LEU A 78 -7.62 17.25 20.45
CA LEU A 78 -6.79 17.73 21.55
C LEU A 78 -6.15 19.05 21.12
N PRO A 79 -6.19 20.10 21.96
CA PRO A 79 -5.43 21.31 21.66
C PRO A 79 -3.96 20.92 21.47
N GLU A 80 -3.33 21.43 20.41
CA GLU A 80 -1.88 21.35 20.24
C GLU A 80 -1.21 21.71 21.58
N PRO A 81 -0.27 20.91 22.08
CA PRO A 81 0.35 21.18 23.38
C PRO A 81 0.99 22.56 23.32
N ALA A 82 0.37 23.51 24.02
CA ALA A 82 0.82 24.88 24.07
C ALA A 82 2.25 24.92 24.63
N GLY A 83 3.21 25.14 23.74
CA GLY A 83 4.58 25.48 24.08
C GLY A 83 5.34 24.35 24.78
N ARG A 84 6.00 23.49 23.98
CA ARG A 84 7.28 22.94 24.41
C ARG A 84 8.26 24.12 24.47
N ARG A 85 8.32 24.82 25.62
CA ARG A 85 9.49 25.67 25.91
C ARG A 85 10.69 24.74 25.88
N VAL A 86 11.46 24.85 24.81
CA VAL A 86 12.80 24.29 24.72
C VAL A 86 13.59 24.99 25.83
N TYR A 87 13.83 24.31 26.95
CA TYR A 87 14.87 24.75 27.88
C TYR A 87 16.18 24.64 27.10
N ARG A 88 16.76 25.81 26.83
CA ARG A 88 18.04 26.02 26.16
C ARG A 88 19.16 25.95 27.18
#